data_AF-A0A258MW82-F1
#
_entry.id   AF-A0A258MW82-F1
#
_cell.length_a   1.000
_cell.length_b   1.000
_cell.length_c   1.000
_cell.angle_alpha   90.00
_cell.angle_beta   90.00
_cell.angle_gamma   90.00
#
_symmetry.space_group_name_H-M   'P 1'
#
loop_
_entity.id
_entity.type
_entity.pdbx_description
1 polymer ?
#
loop_
_entity_poly.entity_id
_entity_poly.type
_entity_poly.pdbx_seq_one_letter_code
_entity_poly.pdbx_strand_id
1 'polypeptide(L)'
;MQRIKITPRNNWQTEVEKLGFGFHTTNIPYWDESVYYQFNMPEILAIEKATAELYDCCLGAVQHVMDQGLYAKFNIPAWAIPMI
;
A
#
# COMPACT_ATOMS: atom_id res chain seq x y z
N MET A 1 5.30 16.86 3.51
CA MET A 1 5.43 15.76 4.47
C MET A 1 6.56 16.09 5.41
N GLN A 2 6.35 16.00 6.72
CA GLN A 2 7.37 16.21 7.75
C GLN A 2 7.48 14.97 8.62
N ARG A 3 8.69 14.42 8.77
CA ARG A 3 8.95 13.29 9.67
C ARG A 3 9.32 13.82 11.05
N ILE A 4 8.55 13.45 12.07
CA ILE A 4 8.70 13.96 13.44
C ILE A 4 9.07 12.81 14.36
N LYS A 5 10.14 12.97 15.13
CA LYS A 5 10.58 12.00 16.14
C LYS A 5 9.79 12.19 17.44
N ILE A 6 9.43 11.09 18.06
CA ILE A 6 8.74 11.03 19.35
C ILE A 6 9.32 9.92 20.23
N THR A 7 9.07 10.02 21.53
CA THR A 7 9.30 8.88 22.42
C THR A 7 8.24 7.81 22.12
N PRO A 8 8.65 6.55 21.86
CA PRO A 8 7.70 5.46 21.68
C PRO A 8 6.72 5.36 22.86
N ARG A 9 5.46 5.04 22.55
CA ARG A 9 4.43 4.86 23.59
C ARG A 9 4.82 3.71 24.53
N ASN A 10 4.55 3.86 25.81
CA ASN A 10 4.83 2.82 26.80
C ASN A 10 4.10 1.52 26.44
N ASN A 11 4.80 0.38 26.53
CA ASN A 11 4.25 -0.96 26.27
C ASN A 11 3.59 -1.14 24.89
N TRP A 12 3.99 -0.36 23.88
CA TRP A 12 3.32 -0.36 22.58
C TRP A 12 3.29 -1.75 21.93
N GLN A 13 4.31 -2.58 22.12
CA GLN A 13 4.36 -3.95 21.59
C GLN A 13 3.19 -4.79 22.13
N THR A 14 3.00 -4.80 23.44
CA THR A 14 1.90 -5.53 24.08
C THR A 14 0.54 -4.99 23.64
N GLU A 15 0.41 -3.69 23.39
CA GLU A 15 -0.84 -3.11 22.91
C GLU A 15 -1.14 -3.48 21.45
N VAL A 16 -0.16 -3.50 20.56
CA VAL A 16 -0.39 -3.92 19.17
C VAL A 16 -0.66 -5.43 19.08
N GLU A 17 -0.03 -6.25 19.92
CA GLU A 17 -0.33 -7.69 20.03
C GLU A 17 -1.79 -7.92 20.44
N LYS A 18 -2.31 -7.17 21.44
CA LYS A 18 -3.73 -7.25 21.86
C LYS A 18 -4.72 -6.89 20.74
N LEU A 19 -4.31 -6.04 19.80
CA LEU A 19 -5.12 -5.65 18.65
C LEU A 19 -5.04 -6.65 17.49
N GLY A 20 -4.29 -7.74 17.64
CA GLY A 20 -4.11 -8.77 16.62
C GLY A 20 -2.93 -8.53 15.67
N PHE A 21 -2.10 -7.52 15.93
CA PHE A 21 -0.89 -7.28 15.14
C PHE A 21 0.25 -8.18 15.63
N GLY A 22 0.23 -9.46 15.23
CA GLY A 22 1.29 -10.41 15.54
C GLY A 22 2.62 -10.17 14.82
N PHE A 23 2.64 -9.28 13.82
CA PHE A 23 3.84 -8.88 13.09
C PHE A 23 4.14 -7.40 13.33
N HIS A 24 4.90 -7.13 14.39
CA HIS A 24 5.23 -5.77 14.82
C HIS A 24 6.73 -5.60 15.13
N THR A 25 7.42 -6.68 15.49
CA THR A 25 8.86 -6.72 15.77
C THR A 25 9.53 -7.81 14.93
N THR A 26 10.66 -7.48 14.29
CA THR A 26 11.59 -8.45 13.69
C THR A 26 13.02 -8.20 14.23
N ASN A 27 14.08 -8.45 13.46
CA ASN A 27 15.44 -7.99 13.80
C ASN A 27 15.55 -6.45 13.88
N ILE A 28 14.65 -5.75 13.18
CA ILE A 28 14.38 -4.32 13.31
C ILE A 28 12.87 -4.11 13.57
N PRO A 29 12.45 -2.97 14.16
CA PRO A 29 11.02 -2.68 14.31
C PRO A 29 10.34 -2.67 12.94
N TYR A 30 9.34 -3.52 12.74
CA TYR A 30 8.46 -3.44 11.56
C TYR A 30 7.44 -2.33 11.77
N TRP A 31 6.92 -2.24 13.00
CA TRP A 31 6.12 -1.14 13.48
C TRP A 31 7.02 -0.17 14.27
N ASP A 32 7.21 1.05 13.75
CA ASP A 32 8.09 2.07 14.35
C ASP A 32 7.29 3.15 15.07
N GLU A 33 7.21 3.06 16.40
CA GLU A 33 6.58 4.05 17.28
C GLU A 33 7.48 5.24 17.63
N SER A 34 8.71 5.30 17.10
CA SER A 34 9.63 6.40 17.39
C SER A 34 9.43 7.61 16.49
N VAL A 35 8.59 7.51 15.47
CA VAL A 35 8.30 8.59 14.52
C VAL A 35 6.86 8.59 14.06
N TYR A 36 6.40 9.75 13.61
CA TYR A 36 5.20 9.86 12.78
C TYR A 36 5.45 10.84 11.63
N TYR A 37 4.59 10.78 10.61
CA TYR A 37 4.62 11.71 9.49
C TYR A 37 3.44 12.67 9.59
N GLN A 38 3.73 13.97 9.54
CA GLN A 38 2.74 15.02 9.44
C GLN A 38 2.63 15.47 7.99
N PHE A 39 1.39 15.68 7.56
CA PHE A 39 1.08 16.23 6.25
C PHE A 39 0.21 17.47 6.42
N ASN A 40 0.38 18.45 5.55
CA ASN A 40 -0.61 19.50 5.38
C ASN A 40 -1.69 19.05 4.39
N MET A 41 -2.83 19.75 4.37
CA MET A 41 -3.96 19.38 3.51
C MET A 41 -3.59 19.36 2.01
N PRO A 42 -2.86 20.35 1.45
CA PRO A 42 -2.41 20.28 0.07
C PRO A 42 -1.60 19.02 -0.29
N GLU A 43 -0.74 18.56 0.61
CA GLU A 43 0.05 17.34 0.41
C GLU A 43 -0.82 16.09 0.39
N ILE A 44 -1.83 16.01 1.26
CA ILE A 44 -2.80 14.91 1.26
C ILE A 44 -3.58 14.89 -0.06
N LEU A 45 -4.10 16.05 -0.48
CA LEU A 45 -4.85 16.15 -1.74
C LEU A 45 -4.00 15.79 -2.96
N ALA A 46 -2.70 16.10 -2.94
CA ALA A 46 -1.78 15.70 -4.01
C ALA A 46 -1.59 14.18 -4.07
N ILE A 47 -1.47 13.50 -2.93
CA ILE A 47 -1.37 12.04 -2.86
C ILE A 47 -2.68 11.39 -3.31
N GLU A 48 -3.82 11.91 -2.85
CA GLU A 48 -5.15 11.41 -3.23
C GLU A 48 -5.36 11.49 -4.74
N LYS A 49 -5.08 12.66 -5.33
CA LYS A 49 -5.17 12.87 -6.77
C LYS A 49 -4.25 11.93 -7.55
N ALA A 50 -2.98 11.84 -7.18
CA ALA A 50 -2.03 10.97 -7.86
C ALA A 50 -2.43 9.49 -7.75
N THR A 51 -3.01 9.08 -6.62
CA THR A 51 -3.50 7.72 -6.41
C THR A 51 -4.67 7.42 -7.34
N ALA A 52 -5.64 8.34 -7.45
CA ALA A 52 -6.78 8.20 -8.35
C ALA A 52 -6.33 8.13 -9.82
N GLU A 53 -5.43 9.02 -10.24
CA GLU A 53 -4.90 9.04 -11.60
C GLU A 53 -4.17 7.74 -11.95
N LEU A 54 -3.36 7.21 -11.04
CA LEU A 54 -2.65 5.94 -11.24
C LEU A 54 -3.61 4.75 -11.26
N TYR A 55 -4.68 4.78 -10.46
CA TYR A 55 -5.71 3.75 -10.49
C TYR A 55 -6.41 3.72 -11.85
N ASP A 56 -6.80 4.88 -12.39
CA ASP A 56 -7.41 4.98 -13.71
C ASP A 56 -6.44 4.50 -14.81
N CYS A 57 -5.15 4.85 -14.70
CA CYS A 57 -4.12 4.33 -15.60
C CYS A 57 -4.01 2.80 -15.55
N CYS A 58 -4.05 2.22 -14.34
CA CYS A 58 -4.03 0.78 -14.15
C CYS A 58 -5.24 0.10 -14.80
N LEU A 59 -6.45 0.64 -14.60
CA LEU A 59 -7.66 0.11 -15.25
C LEU A 59 -7.57 0.19 -16.77
N GLY A 60 -7.09 1.32 -17.31
CA GLY A 60 -6.87 1.48 -18.75
C GLY A 60 -5.85 0.48 -19.30
N ALA A 61 -4.77 0.22 -18.57
CA ALA A 61 -3.77 -0.78 -18.96
C ALA A 61 -4.36 -2.21 -18.93
N VAL A 62 -5.15 -2.55 -17.92
CA VAL A 62 -5.84 -3.85 -17.83
C VAL A 62 -6.81 -4.01 -19.01
N GLN A 63 -7.64 -3.00 -19.28
CA GLN A 63 -8.58 -3.04 -20.40
C GLN A 63 -7.85 -3.21 -21.73
N HIS A 64 -6.75 -2.48 -21.95
CA HIS A 64 -5.92 -2.63 -23.15
C HIS A 64 -5.37 -4.06 -23.31
N VAL A 65 -4.92 -4.69 -22.21
CA VAL A 65 -4.47 -6.08 -22.22
C VAL A 65 -5.61 -7.03 -22.63
N MET A 66 -6.82 -6.80 -22.11
CA MET A 66 -7.99 -7.61 -22.43
C MET A 66 -8.40 -7.47 -23.89
N ASP A 67 -8.56 -6.23 -24.37
CA ASP A 67 -9.00 -5.91 -25.73
C ASP A 67 -8.03 -6.45 -26.79
N GLN A 68 -6.74 -6.44 -26.50
CA GLN A 68 -5.68 -6.88 -27.41
C GLN A 68 -5.25 -8.33 -27.17
N GLY A 69 -5.88 -9.05 -26.24
CA GLY A 69 -5.54 -10.46 -25.93
C GLY A 69 -4.11 -10.67 -25.44
N LEU A 70 -3.52 -9.70 -24.72
CA LEU A 70 -2.11 -9.68 -24.34
C LEU A 70 -1.79 -10.50 -23.07
N TYR A 71 -2.72 -11.33 -22.59
CA TYR A 71 -2.61 -12.13 -21.36
C TYR A 71 -1.31 -12.94 -21.26
N ALA A 72 -0.83 -13.47 -22.39
CA ALA A 72 0.42 -14.24 -22.44
C ALA A 72 1.66 -13.42 -22.01
N LYS A 73 1.66 -12.09 -22.18
CA LYS A 73 2.74 -11.22 -21.71
C LYS A 73 2.84 -11.15 -20.18
N PHE A 74 1.75 -11.49 -19.49
CA PHE A 74 1.65 -11.53 -18.03
C PHE A 74 1.75 -12.98 -17.50
N ASN A 75 2.13 -13.93 -18.35
CA ASN A 75 2.20 -15.36 -18.04
C ASN A 75 0.87 -15.94 -17.51
N ILE A 76 -0.26 -15.36 -17.93
CA ILE A 76 -1.59 -15.88 -17.59
C ILE A 76 -1.88 -17.07 -18.52
N PRO A 77 -2.17 -18.27 -17.98
CA PRO A 77 -2.42 -19.44 -18.80
C PRO A 77 -3.79 -19.34 -19.49
N ALA A 78 -3.88 -19.88 -20.72
CA ALA A 78 -5.08 -19.76 -21.56
C ALA A 78 -6.36 -20.31 -20.90
N TRP A 79 -6.24 -21.33 -20.06
CA TRP A 79 -7.38 -21.91 -19.34
C TRP A 79 -7.97 -20.97 -18.26
N ALA A 80 -7.18 -20.00 -17.76
CA ALA A 80 -7.63 -19.05 -16.74
C ALA A 80 -8.32 -17.81 -17.35
N ILE A 81 -8.09 -17.51 -18.63
CA ILE A 81 -8.64 -16.32 -19.30
C ILE A 81 -10.18 -16.26 -19.22
N PRO A 82 -10.95 -17.35 -19.40
CA PRO A 82 -12.42 -17.30 -19.26
C PRO A 82 -12.94 -17.00 -17.84
N MET A 83 -12.06 -16.97 -16.82
CA MET A 83 -12.41 -16.70 -15.42
C MET A 83 -12.12 -15.24 -15.00
N ILE A 84 -11.54 -14.44 -15.89
CA ILE A 84 -11.17 -13.03 -15.70
C ILE A 84 -12.26 -12.16 -16.34
#